data_AF-A0A534YQY4-F1
#
_entry.id   AF-A0A534YQY4-F1
#
_cell.length_a   1.000
_cell.length_b   1.000
_cell.length_c   1.000
_cell.angle_alpha   90.00
_cell.angle_beta   90.00
_cell.angle_gamma   90.00
#
_symmetry.space_group_name_H-M   'P 1'
#
loop_
_entity.id
_entity.type
_entity.pdbx_description
1 polymer ?
#
loop_
_entity_poly.entity_id
_entity_poly.type
_entity_poly.pdbx_seq_one_letter_code
_entity_poly.pdbx_strand_id
1 'polypeptide(L)'
;MRPRNQLFAVKPVDVLLAELAGEHRLRRVLGPVALTALGVGAIIGAGIFVLTGLAAHDKAGPGLILSFVVAGIGCALAALCYAEFASMVPVAGSAYTYAYATLGELFAWIIGWDLVLEYAVASSTVAHGWSHYFLSFLAIFGITLPERWTGTPIDIDPTSHLWVATGSYCNLPAALVVLFISVVLVVGIRESATFNAAMVILKLVVVLLVIGLGSAYIRPENWRPFLPYGWGGVLKGASYVFFAYIGFDSVSTHAEEARNPQRDVPIGIIASLALCTVLYILVAAVLTGMVPYTAISIDAPVAAAFATRGLRIAVFFISLGAVVGITSVLLVLLLSQARVLLAMARDGLIPREFFGAVHPRFRTPHKATILTGVLVATVAALFPLRILAELVNIGTLMAFVIVCAAVMVMRRTNPQLPRPFRTPFVPAVPVLGMAMNFWMMCGLGWENWTRLFVWLAVGLVIYFSYGRKRSTMALELAAELAATGASAAGRLGSA
;
A
#
# COMPACT_ATOMS: atom_id res chain seq x y z
N MET A 1 -35.42 -6.12 -16.93
CA MET A 1 -33.94 -6.19 -16.95
C MET A 1 -33.42 -4.85 -17.48
N ARG A 2 -32.67 -4.07 -16.69
CA ARG A 2 -32.13 -2.78 -17.16
C ARG A 2 -31.10 -3.05 -18.26
N PRO A 3 -31.03 -2.25 -19.33
CA PRO A 3 -29.96 -2.38 -20.32
C PRO A 3 -28.62 -2.22 -19.57
N ARG A 4 -27.81 -3.28 -19.55
CA ARG A 4 -26.51 -3.29 -18.86
C ARG A 4 -25.59 -2.36 -19.63
N ASN A 5 -25.48 -1.11 -19.19
CA ASN A 5 -24.46 -0.20 -19.68
C ASN A 5 -23.11 -0.77 -19.20
N GLN A 6 -22.25 -1.18 -20.15
CA GLN A 6 -21.00 -1.90 -19.88
C GLN A 6 -20.13 -1.23 -18.81
N LEU A 7 -20.14 0.10 -18.75
CA LEU A 7 -19.39 0.92 -17.79
C LEU A 7 -19.69 0.58 -16.32
N PHE A 8 -20.92 0.15 -16.03
CA PHE A 8 -21.37 -0.23 -14.69
C PHE A 8 -21.69 -1.73 -14.60
N ALA A 9 -21.18 -2.53 -15.56
CA ALA A 9 -21.33 -3.97 -15.51
C ALA A 9 -20.52 -4.53 -14.34
N VAL A 10 -21.23 -5.15 -13.40
CA VAL A 10 -20.67 -5.79 -12.22
C VAL A 10 -20.35 -7.24 -12.53
N LYS A 11 -19.19 -7.71 -12.07
CA LYS A 11 -18.80 -9.13 -12.14
C LYS A 11 -19.59 -9.90 -11.08
N PRO A 12 -20.42 -10.90 -11.46
CA PRO A 12 -21.20 -11.66 -10.50
C PRO A 12 -20.30 -12.34 -9.47
N VAL A 13 -20.71 -12.31 -8.20
CA VAL A 13 -19.96 -12.97 -7.11
C VAL A 13 -19.82 -14.47 -7.37
N ASP A 14 -20.83 -15.10 -7.98
CA ASP A 14 -20.78 -16.53 -8.32
C ASP A 14 -19.69 -16.86 -9.36
N VAL A 15 -19.43 -15.96 -10.32
CA VAL A 15 -18.34 -16.11 -11.28
C VAL A 15 -16.98 -15.99 -10.59
N LEU A 16 -16.84 -15.01 -9.68
CA LEU A 16 -15.65 -14.87 -8.85
C LEU A 16 -15.39 -16.11 -7.98
N LEU A 17 -16.46 -16.72 -7.45
CA LEU A 17 -16.38 -17.97 -6.69
C LEU A 17 -16.12 -19.19 -7.57
N ALA A 18 -16.60 -19.21 -8.83
CA ALA A 18 -16.33 -20.27 -9.78
C ALA A 18 -14.88 -20.24 -10.29
N GLU A 19 -14.29 -19.05 -10.45
CA GLU A 19 -12.86 -18.89 -10.73
C GLU A 19 -11.98 -19.50 -9.62
N LEU A 20 -12.48 -19.59 -8.38
CA LEU A 20 -11.81 -20.30 -7.27
C LEU A 20 -11.89 -21.84 -7.35
N ALA A 21 -12.81 -22.39 -8.15
CA ALA A 21 -13.06 -23.84 -8.23
C ALA A 21 -12.17 -24.56 -9.25
N GLY A 22 -11.33 -23.83 -10.00
CA GLY A 22 -10.42 -24.39 -10.99
C GLY A 22 -9.32 -25.30 -10.41
N GLU A 23 -8.70 -26.11 -11.27
CA GLU A 23 -7.74 -27.17 -10.92
C GLU A 23 -6.43 -26.70 -10.23
N HIS A 24 -6.19 -25.39 -10.09
CA HIS A 24 -4.95 -24.80 -9.57
C HIS A 24 -5.12 -24.14 -8.19
N ARG A 25 -5.78 -24.83 -7.24
CA ARG A 25 -6.08 -24.24 -5.93
C ARG A 25 -4.85 -24.12 -5.02
N LEU A 26 -4.70 -22.98 -4.36
CA LEU A 26 -3.71 -22.79 -3.29
C LEU A 26 -4.08 -23.64 -2.05
N ARG A 27 -3.07 -24.11 -1.32
CA ARG A 27 -3.29 -24.88 -0.09
C ARG A 27 -3.76 -23.96 1.03
N ARG A 28 -4.92 -24.28 1.62
CA ARG A 28 -5.47 -23.56 2.77
C ARG A 28 -4.75 -23.92 4.06
N VAL A 29 -3.70 -23.17 4.39
CA VAL A 29 -2.81 -23.45 5.53
C VAL A 29 -2.80 -22.34 6.57
N LEU A 30 -3.17 -21.11 6.20
CA LEU A 30 -3.05 -19.92 7.04
C LEU A 30 -4.23 -19.81 8.00
N GLY A 31 -3.93 -19.74 9.30
CA GLY A 31 -4.90 -19.37 10.33
C GLY A 31 -4.85 -17.87 10.67
N PRO A 32 -5.66 -17.41 11.63
CA PRO A 32 -5.75 -15.98 11.97
C PRO A 32 -4.41 -15.40 12.45
N VAL A 33 -3.62 -16.13 13.25
CA VAL A 33 -2.31 -15.66 13.72
C VAL A 33 -1.32 -15.48 12.57
N ALA A 34 -1.31 -16.42 11.61
CA ALA A 34 -0.44 -16.33 10.44
C ALA A 34 -0.85 -15.16 9.53
N LEU A 35 -2.15 -14.93 9.34
CA LEU A 35 -2.67 -13.79 8.58
C LEU A 35 -2.36 -12.45 9.27
N THR A 36 -2.49 -12.38 10.61
CA THR A 36 -2.06 -11.21 11.39
C THR A 36 -0.57 -10.96 11.21
N ALA A 37 0.27 -12.00 11.27
CA ALA A 37 1.70 -11.87 11.05
C ALA A 37 2.01 -11.35 9.64
N LEU A 38 1.33 -11.86 8.61
CA LEU A 38 1.46 -11.34 7.24
C LEU A 38 1.06 -9.87 7.14
N GLY A 39 -0.05 -9.47 7.76
CA GLY A 39 -0.49 -8.07 7.82
C GLY A 39 0.55 -7.18 8.50
N VAL A 40 1.05 -7.56 9.67
CA VAL A 40 2.13 -6.84 10.37
C VAL A 40 3.39 -6.78 9.52
N GLY A 41 3.72 -7.86 8.82
CA GLY A 41 4.85 -7.94 7.90
C GLY A 41 4.76 -7.00 6.72
N ALA A 42 3.55 -6.73 6.22
CA ALA A 42 3.30 -5.79 5.13
C ALA A 42 3.28 -4.32 5.63
N ILE A 43 2.69 -4.08 6.81
CA ILE A 43 2.51 -2.74 7.40
C ILE A 43 3.85 -2.20 7.95
N ILE A 44 4.59 -2.97 8.75
CA ILE A 44 5.85 -2.51 9.36
C ILE A 44 6.99 -2.48 8.34
N GLY A 45 7.33 -1.26 7.90
CA GLY A 45 8.44 -1.00 6.97
C GLY A 45 8.93 0.46 7.01
N ALA A 46 9.20 1.01 5.82
CA ALA A 46 9.78 2.35 5.68
C ALA A 46 8.94 3.48 6.29
N GLY A 47 7.62 3.30 6.43
CA GLY A 47 6.73 4.25 7.12
C GLY A 47 7.19 4.59 8.53
N ILE A 48 7.33 3.58 9.38
CA ILE A 48 7.71 3.79 10.77
C ILE A 48 9.21 4.06 10.94
N PHE A 49 10.05 3.42 10.12
CA PHE A 49 11.50 3.54 10.25
C PHE A 49 12.06 4.83 9.64
N VAL A 50 11.45 5.39 8.60
CA VAL A 50 12.01 6.53 7.86
C VAL A 50 11.06 7.73 7.86
N LEU A 51 9.83 7.54 7.36
CA LEU A 51 8.89 8.64 7.14
C LEU A 51 8.44 9.32 8.45
N THR A 52 8.56 8.61 9.57
CA THR A 52 8.34 9.15 10.92
C THR A 52 9.29 10.29 11.25
N GLY A 53 10.57 10.19 10.86
CA GLY A 53 11.56 11.23 11.12
C GLY A 53 11.26 12.51 10.37
N LEU A 54 11.03 12.37 9.07
CA LEU A 54 10.70 13.49 8.19
C LEU A 54 9.36 14.13 8.54
N ALA A 55 8.34 13.36 8.94
CA ALA A 55 7.07 13.91 9.42
C ALA A 55 7.21 14.62 10.77
N ALA A 56 8.03 14.10 11.69
CA ALA A 56 8.33 14.76 12.96
C ALA A 56 9.07 16.08 12.72
N HIS A 57 10.10 16.07 11.87
CA HIS A 57 10.94 17.22 11.60
C HIS A 57 10.18 18.35 10.86
N ASP A 58 9.54 18.02 9.73
CA ASP A 58 9.02 19.03 8.79
C ASP A 58 7.53 19.35 8.94
N LYS A 59 6.73 18.49 9.59
CA LYS A 59 5.26 18.56 9.49
C LYS A 59 4.57 18.73 10.83
N ALA A 60 4.85 17.87 11.81
CA ALA A 60 4.02 17.74 13.01
C ALA A 60 4.76 17.99 14.34
N GLY A 61 6.09 17.86 14.38
CA GLY A 61 6.83 17.90 15.65
C GLY A 61 6.41 16.75 16.58
N PRO A 62 6.40 16.97 17.92
CA PRO A 62 5.86 16.02 18.89
C PRO A 62 4.38 15.64 18.65
N GLY A 63 3.62 16.53 18.00
CA GLY A 63 2.26 16.29 17.53
C GLY A 63 2.11 15.12 16.55
N LEU A 64 3.22 14.54 16.08
CA LEU A 64 3.22 13.32 15.27
C LEU A 64 2.50 12.16 15.97
N ILE A 65 2.50 12.11 17.30
CA ILE A 65 1.73 11.12 18.08
C ILE A 65 0.24 11.20 17.71
N LEU A 66 -0.33 12.41 17.67
CA LEU A 66 -1.72 12.62 17.27
C LEU A 66 -1.93 12.35 15.78
N SER A 67 -0.90 12.60 14.96
CA SER A 67 -0.95 12.31 13.53
C SER A 67 -1.14 10.81 13.25
N PHE A 68 -0.43 9.95 13.99
CA PHE A 68 -0.64 8.50 13.94
C PHE A 68 -2.03 8.08 14.44
N VAL A 69 -2.57 8.73 15.47
CA VAL A 69 -3.94 8.46 15.93
C VAL A 69 -4.96 8.79 14.84
N VAL A 70 -4.86 9.97 14.21
CA VAL A 70 -5.76 10.38 13.13
C VAL A 70 -5.67 9.43 11.94
N ALA A 71 -4.45 9.13 11.47
CA ALA A 71 -4.23 8.20 10.36
C ALA A 71 -4.73 6.78 10.69
N GLY A 72 -4.47 6.30 11.91
CA GLY A 72 -4.93 5.00 12.40
C GLY A 72 -6.45 4.89 12.46
N ILE A 73 -7.17 5.95 12.88
CA ILE A 73 -8.64 5.98 12.86
C ILE A 73 -9.16 5.93 11.41
N GLY A 74 -8.59 6.74 10.51
CA GLY A 74 -8.95 6.72 9.08
C GLY A 74 -8.77 5.33 8.44
N CYS A 75 -7.65 4.67 8.76
CA CYS A 75 -7.37 3.31 8.32
C CYS A 75 -8.30 2.28 8.97
N ALA A 76 -8.63 2.41 10.26
CA ALA A 76 -9.49 1.46 10.96
C ALA A 76 -10.91 1.45 10.39
N LEU A 77 -11.46 2.63 10.07
CA LEU A 77 -12.77 2.76 9.44
C LEU A 77 -12.80 2.10 8.05
N ALA A 78 -11.74 2.29 7.25
CA ALA A 78 -11.58 1.61 5.97
C ALA A 78 -11.38 0.10 6.14
N ALA A 79 -10.55 -0.33 7.08
CA ALA A 79 -10.24 -1.74 7.34
C ALA A 79 -11.47 -2.56 7.73
N LEU A 80 -12.43 -1.97 8.47
CA LEU A 80 -13.71 -2.62 8.73
C LEU A 80 -14.51 -2.87 7.44
N CYS A 81 -14.47 -1.92 6.49
CA CYS A 81 -15.11 -2.07 5.18
C CYS A 81 -14.41 -3.15 4.33
N TYR A 82 -13.07 -3.18 4.33
CA TYR A 82 -12.28 -4.25 3.71
C TYR A 82 -12.58 -5.62 4.32
N ALA A 83 -12.72 -5.71 5.64
CA ALA A 83 -13.04 -6.95 6.34
C ALA A 83 -14.43 -7.51 5.95
N GLU A 84 -15.43 -6.64 5.75
CA GLU A 84 -16.75 -7.06 5.22
C GLU A 84 -16.58 -7.67 3.82
N PHE A 85 -15.90 -6.99 2.91
CA PHE A 85 -15.67 -7.49 1.55
C PHE A 85 -14.87 -8.78 1.51
N ALA A 86 -13.75 -8.86 2.24
CA ALA A 86 -12.90 -10.04 2.26
C ALA A 86 -13.62 -11.26 2.84
N SER A 87 -14.56 -11.05 3.78
CA SER A 87 -15.39 -12.14 4.32
C SER A 87 -16.49 -12.59 3.35
N MET A 88 -17.00 -11.69 2.51
CA MET A 88 -18.07 -11.97 1.53
C MET A 88 -17.51 -12.62 0.25
N VAL A 89 -16.40 -12.10 -0.26
CA VAL A 89 -15.79 -12.49 -1.53
C VAL A 89 -14.32 -12.85 -1.24
N PRO A 90 -14.04 -14.07 -0.77
CA PRO A 90 -12.70 -14.51 -0.38
C PRO A 90 -11.85 -14.90 -1.60
N VAL A 91 -11.72 -13.97 -2.54
CA VAL A 91 -10.93 -14.08 -3.77
C VAL A 91 -9.70 -13.20 -3.69
N ALA A 92 -8.60 -13.64 -4.31
CA ALA A 92 -7.43 -12.80 -4.45
C ALA A 92 -7.74 -11.63 -5.41
N GLY A 93 -7.45 -10.40 -4.98
CA GLY A 93 -7.57 -9.21 -5.84
C GLY A 93 -7.87 -7.88 -5.14
N SER A 94 -8.00 -7.86 -3.81
CA SER A 94 -8.13 -6.64 -2.98
C SER A 94 -9.22 -5.68 -3.54
N ALA A 95 -8.99 -4.37 -3.41
CA ALA A 95 -9.94 -3.31 -3.77
C ALA A 95 -10.43 -3.36 -5.23
N TYR A 96 -9.57 -3.80 -6.18
CA TYR A 96 -9.93 -3.94 -7.59
C TYR A 96 -11.13 -4.90 -7.76
N THR A 97 -11.01 -6.11 -7.20
CA THR A 97 -12.06 -7.13 -7.33
C THR A 97 -13.32 -6.72 -6.56
N TYR A 98 -13.18 -6.04 -5.42
CA TYR A 98 -14.31 -5.53 -4.66
C TYR A 98 -15.08 -4.46 -5.44
N ALA A 99 -14.39 -3.52 -6.08
CA ALA A 99 -15.01 -2.51 -6.93
C ALA A 99 -15.69 -3.13 -8.16
N TYR A 100 -15.08 -4.15 -8.78
CA TYR A 100 -15.69 -4.86 -9.90
C TYR A 100 -16.97 -5.57 -9.48
N ALA A 101 -16.98 -6.21 -8.30
CA ALA A 101 -18.14 -6.89 -7.75
C ALA A 101 -19.26 -5.96 -7.25
N THR A 102 -19.03 -4.64 -7.17
CA THR A 102 -19.95 -3.70 -6.49
C THR A 102 -20.36 -2.51 -7.35
N LEU A 103 -19.39 -1.80 -7.91
CA LEU A 103 -19.54 -0.52 -8.61
C LEU A 103 -19.47 -0.70 -10.14
N GLY A 104 -18.82 -1.76 -10.60
CA GLY A 104 -18.72 -2.15 -12.01
C GLY A 104 -17.37 -1.87 -12.66
N GLU A 105 -17.28 -2.19 -13.95
CA GLU A 105 -16.03 -2.21 -14.73
C GLU A 105 -15.26 -0.87 -14.70
N LEU A 106 -15.93 0.28 -14.84
CA LEU A 106 -15.23 1.58 -14.87
C LEU A 106 -14.55 1.90 -13.53
N PHE A 107 -15.23 1.68 -12.41
CA PHE A 107 -14.65 1.91 -11.08
C PHE A 107 -13.58 0.88 -10.73
N ALA A 108 -13.77 -0.37 -11.18
CA ALA A 108 -12.73 -1.39 -11.09
C ALA A 108 -11.48 -0.98 -11.88
N TRP A 109 -11.63 -0.47 -13.10
CA TRP A 109 -10.52 0.05 -13.89
C TRP A 109 -9.82 1.22 -13.20
N ILE A 110 -10.58 2.22 -12.71
CA ILE A 110 -10.01 3.39 -12.01
C ILE A 110 -9.16 2.92 -10.82
N ILE A 111 -9.68 2.03 -9.98
CA ILE A 111 -8.93 1.49 -8.83
C ILE A 111 -7.74 0.64 -9.29
N GLY A 112 -7.90 -0.24 -10.27
CA GLY A 112 -6.82 -1.08 -10.76
C GLY A 112 -5.67 -0.25 -11.34
N TRP A 113 -5.99 0.77 -12.12
CA TRP A 113 -5.02 1.70 -12.70
C TRP A 113 -4.30 2.53 -11.64
N ASP A 114 -5.02 2.96 -10.61
CA ASP A 114 -4.45 3.67 -9.46
C ASP A 114 -3.52 2.76 -8.65
N LEU A 115 -3.96 1.54 -8.30
CA LEU A 115 -3.16 0.55 -7.59
C LEU A 115 -1.85 0.19 -8.31
N VAL A 116 -1.86 0.12 -9.65
CA VAL A 116 -0.63 -0.16 -10.42
C VAL A 116 0.45 0.89 -10.18
N LEU A 117 0.06 2.18 -10.17
CA LEU A 117 0.98 3.26 -9.84
C LEU A 117 1.33 3.25 -8.35
N GLU A 118 0.34 3.08 -7.49
CA GLU A 118 0.51 3.02 -6.04
C GLU A 118 1.59 2.02 -5.65
N TYR A 119 1.49 0.77 -6.11
CA TYR A 119 2.48 -0.26 -5.80
C TYR A 119 3.87 0.06 -6.38
N ALA A 120 3.97 0.68 -7.56
CA ALA A 120 5.26 1.09 -8.14
C ALA A 120 5.93 2.16 -7.29
N VAL A 121 5.19 3.22 -6.97
CA VAL A 121 5.72 4.35 -6.21
C VAL A 121 5.97 3.92 -4.77
N ALA A 122 5.12 3.10 -4.17
CA ALA A 122 5.32 2.55 -2.82
C ALA A 122 6.57 1.69 -2.74
N SER A 123 6.80 0.81 -3.72
CA SER A 123 8.02 0.01 -3.81
C SER A 123 9.26 0.90 -3.91
N SER A 124 9.17 2.01 -4.65
CA SER A 124 10.25 3.00 -4.76
C SER A 124 10.51 3.70 -3.42
N THR A 125 9.47 4.17 -2.74
CA THR A 125 9.54 4.77 -1.38
C THR A 125 10.18 3.82 -0.37
N VAL A 126 9.79 2.54 -0.40
CA VAL A 126 10.35 1.49 0.47
C VAL A 126 11.82 1.24 0.16
N ALA A 127 12.21 1.20 -1.12
CA ALA A 127 13.60 1.02 -1.54
C ALA A 127 14.51 2.18 -1.12
N HIS A 128 14.01 3.42 -1.13
CA HIS A 128 14.72 4.56 -0.56
C HIS A 128 14.97 4.40 0.93
N GLY A 129 13.92 4.05 1.69
CA GLY A 129 14.07 3.83 3.11
C GLY A 129 15.03 2.68 3.44
N TRP A 130 15.04 1.64 2.60
CA TRP A 130 16.00 0.56 2.67
C TRP A 130 17.43 1.07 2.45
N SER A 131 17.65 1.90 1.43
CA SER A 131 18.97 2.47 1.09
C SER A 131 19.56 3.24 2.27
N HIS A 132 18.79 4.12 2.93
CA HIS A 132 19.27 4.90 4.07
C HIS A 132 19.69 4.04 5.27
N TYR A 133 18.91 3.00 5.58
CA TYR A 133 19.25 2.06 6.65
C TYR A 133 20.41 1.14 6.29
N PHE A 134 20.52 0.75 5.01
CA PHE A 134 21.66 -0.01 4.52
C PHE A 134 22.96 0.78 4.62
N LEU A 135 22.94 2.06 4.25
CA LEU A 135 24.09 2.96 4.42
C LEU A 135 24.44 3.17 5.89
N SER A 136 23.43 3.35 6.75
CA SER A 136 23.63 3.42 8.21
C SER A 136 24.27 2.15 8.77
N PHE A 137 23.88 0.98 8.26
CA PHE A 137 24.46 -0.31 8.65
C PHE A 137 25.92 -0.45 8.17
N LEU A 138 26.22 -0.08 6.93
CA LEU A 138 27.59 -0.09 6.39
C LEU A 138 28.53 0.85 7.16
N ALA A 139 28.02 2.01 7.58
CA ALA A 139 28.78 2.99 8.35
C ALA A 139 29.26 2.43 9.71
N ILE A 140 28.56 1.46 10.30
CA ILE A 140 28.99 0.78 11.54
C ILE A 140 30.32 0.03 11.33
N PHE A 141 30.56 -0.48 10.12
CA PHE A 141 31.79 -1.16 9.74
C PHE A 141 32.86 -0.22 9.16
N GLY A 142 32.62 1.10 9.20
CA GLY A 142 33.52 2.10 8.61
C GLY A 142 33.43 2.19 7.09
N ILE A 143 32.45 1.55 6.45
CA ILE A 143 32.23 1.60 5.01
C ILE A 143 31.32 2.79 4.71
N THR A 144 31.87 3.81 4.03
CA THR A 144 31.10 4.97 3.54
C THR A 144 31.11 4.96 2.02
N LEU A 145 29.93 5.07 1.42
CA LEU A 145 29.79 5.18 -0.03
C LEU A 145 29.74 6.66 -0.43
N PRO A 146 30.30 7.05 -1.59
CA PRO A 146 30.26 8.43 -2.04
C PRO A 146 28.83 8.93 -2.22
N GLU A 147 28.52 10.13 -1.74
CA GLU A 147 27.18 10.76 -1.82
C GLU A 147 26.62 10.84 -3.24
N ARG A 148 27.52 10.87 -4.24
CA ARG A 148 27.15 10.87 -5.67
C ARG A 148 26.37 9.62 -6.10
N TRP A 149 26.53 8.49 -5.40
CA TRP A 149 25.89 7.21 -5.72
C TRP A 149 24.82 6.79 -4.72
N THR A 150 24.55 7.61 -3.72
CA THR A 150 23.61 7.29 -2.64
C THR A 150 22.46 8.29 -2.53
N GLY A 151 22.60 9.48 -3.10
CA GLY A 151 21.53 10.48 -3.20
C GLY A 151 20.80 10.45 -4.54
N THR A 152 19.64 11.09 -4.59
CA THR A 152 18.90 11.31 -5.86
C THR A 152 19.39 12.56 -6.57
N PRO A 153 19.43 12.61 -7.91
CA PRO A 153 19.94 13.75 -8.68
C PRO A 153 19.11 15.01 -8.53
N ILE A 154 17.82 14.86 -8.23
CA ILE A 154 16.86 15.93 -8.05
C ILE A 154 16.22 15.81 -6.68
N ASP A 155 16.03 16.94 -6.02
CA ASP A 155 15.23 17.07 -4.80
C ASP A 155 14.31 18.29 -4.90
N ILE A 156 13.39 18.43 -3.95
CA ILE A 156 12.55 19.62 -3.81
C ILE A 156 12.99 20.37 -2.58
N ASP A 157 13.32 21.65 -2.76
CA ASP A 157 13.55 22.55 -1.65
C ASP A 157 12.25 22.69 -0.82
N PRO A 158 12.26 22.33 0.48
CA PRO A 158 11.10 22.40 1.35
C PRO A 158 10.49 23.80 1.48
N THR A 159 11.26 24.86 1.21
CA THR A 159 10.84 26.26 1.37
C THR A 159 10.29 26.86 0.09
N SER A 160 10.99 26.69 -1.03
CA SER A 160 10.58 27.25 -2.33
C SER A 160 9.66 26.32 -3.14
N HIS A 161 9.55 25.04 -2.78
CA HIS A 161 8.87 24.00 -3.57
C HIS A 161 9.42 23.86 -5.00
N LEU A 162 10.63 24.36 -5.27
CA LEU A 162 11.29 24.26 -6.56
C LEU A 162 12.20 23.04 -6.62
N TRP A 163 12.33 22.49 -7.83
CA TRP A 163 13.27 21.41 -8.13
C TRP A 163 14.70 21.93 -8.07
N VAL A 164 15.55 21.25 -7.31
CA VAL A 164 16.97 21.55 -7.16
C VAL A 164 17.82 20.34 -7.53
N ALA A 165 18.94 20.59 -8.20
CA ALA A 165 19.93 19.56 -8.48
C ALA A 165 20.79 19.34 -7.23
N THR A 166 20.86 18.10 -6.75
CA THR A 166 21.61 17.76 -5.53
C THR A 166 23.10 17.55 -5.77
N GLY A 167 23.50 17.32 -7.03
CA GLY A 167 24.84 16.90 -7.40
C GLY A 167 25.10 15.39 -7.31
N SER A 168 24.10 14.60 -6.85
CA SER A 168 24.14 13.14 -6.95
C SER A 168 23.76 12.65 -8.34
N TYR A 169 24.22 11.46 -8.72
CA TYR A 169 23.86 10.83 -9.99
C TYR A 169 22.60 9.97 -9.84
N CYS A 170 22.58 9.09 -8.84
CA CYS A 170 21.45 8.24 -8.54
C CYS A 170 21.59 7.55 -7.18
N ASN A 171 20.45 7.13 -6.61
CA ASN A 171 20.41 6.28 -5.42
C ASN A 171 20.64 4.82 -5.83
N LEU A 172 21.91 4.45 -6.02
CA LEU A 172 22.29 3.13 -6.50
C LEU A 172 21.84 1.99 -5.57
N PRO A 173 21.97 2.07 -4.23
CA PRO A 173 21.51 0.99 -3.36
C PRO A 173 19.99 0.74 -3.47
N ALA A 174 19.17 1.79 -3.62
CA ALA A 174 17.73 1.65 -3.81
C ALA A 174 17.41 0.94 -5.14
N ALA A 175 18.08 1.31 -6.23
CA ALA A 175 17.91 0.65 -7.52
C ALA A 175 18.31 -0.83 -7.47
N LEU A 176 19.47 -1.13 -6.87
CA LEU A 176 20.01 -2.48 -6.80
C LEU A 176 19.12 -3.42 -5.98
N VAL A 177 18.57 -2.97 -4.83
CA VAL A 177 17.68 -3.81 -4.03
C VAL A 177 16.39 -4.13 -4.78
N VAL A 178 15.82 -3.17 -5.53
CA VAL A 178 14.62 -3.42 -6.35
C VAL A 178 14.90 -4.44 -7.44
N LEU A 179 16.01 -4.30 -8.17
CA LEU A 179 16.39 -5.25 -9.22
C LEU A 179 16.67 -6.63 -8.63
N PHE A 180 17.35 -6.71 -7.49
CA PHE A 180 17.61 -7.96 -6.79
C PHE A 180 16.30 -8.66 -6.40
N ILE A 181 15.36 -7.96 -5.77
CA ILE A 181 14.07 -8.52 -5.38
C ILE A 181 13.25 -8.92 -6.62
N SER A 182 13.33 -8.15 -7.70
CA SER A 182 12.66 -8.49 -8.96
C SER A 182 13.20 -9.79 -9.57
N VAL A 183 14.53 -10.02 -9.54
CA VAL A 183 15.14 -11.30 -9.95
C VAL A 183 14.64 -12.45 -9.07
N VAL A 184 14.62 -12.24 -7.75
CA VAL A 184 14.10 -13.24 -6.79
C VAL A 184 12.64 -13.58 -7.08
N LEU A 185 11.79 -12.59 -7.39
CA LEU A 185 10.39 -12.81 -7.77
C LEU A 185 10.21 -13.52 -9.12
N VAL A 186 11.09 -13.27 -10.09
CA VAL A 186 11.06 -13.96 -11.40
C VAL A 186 11.44 -15.43 -11.26
N VAL A 187 12.52 -15.73 -10.54
CA VAL A 187 12.95 -17.11 -10.22
C VAL A 187 11.87 -17.84 -9.42
N GLY A 188 11.08 -17.08 -8.66
CA GLY A 188 9.95 -17.58 -7.92
C GLY A 188 10.37 -18.02 -6.52
N ILE A 189 9.71 -17.44 -5.53
CA ILE A 189 9.97 -17.74 -4.14
C ILE A 189 8.93 -18.76 -3.68
N ARG A 190 9.36 -19.97 -3.34
CA ARG A 190 8.57 -20.87 -2.50
C ARG A 190 8.77 -20.45 -1.04
N GLU A 191 8.20 -19.30 -0.70
CA GLU A 191 8.17 -18.80 0.67
C GLU A 191 7.49 -19.84 1.57
N SER A 192 8.20 -20.35 2.56
CA SER A 192 7.57 -21.09 3.65
C SER A 192 6.88 -20.08 4.57
N ALA A 193 5.65 -20.37 5.01
CA ALA A 193 4.97 -19.55 6.01
C ALA A 193 5.83 -19.30 7.26
N THR A 194 6.74 -20.23 7.58
CA THR A 194 7.74 -20.10 8.65
C THR A 194 8.76 -18.99 8.41
N PHE A 195 9.23 -18.80 7.17
CA PHE A 195 10.20 -17.77 6.83
C PHE A 195 9.58 -16.36 6.96
N ASN A 196 8.37 -16.19 6.41
CA ASN A 196 7.59 -14.97 6.62
C ASN A 196 7.35 -14.67 8.10
N ALA A 197 6.95 -15.68 8.89
CA ALA A 197 6.77 -15.51 10.32
C ALA A 197 8.07 -15.08 11.03
N ALA A 198 9.22 -15.67 10.67
CA ALA A 198 10.52 -15.31 11.24
C ALA A 198 10.90 -13.85 10.95
N MET A 199 10.69 -13.37 9.71
CA MET A 199 10.92 -11.97 9.36
C MET A 199 10.04 -11.03 10.18
N VAL A 200 8.76 -11.35 10.37
CA VAL A 200 7.83 -10.54 11.17
C VAL A 200 8.26 -10.48 12.63
N ILE A 201 8.64 -11.62 13.22
CA ILE A 201 9.13 -11.69 14.59
C ILE A 201 10.37 -10.81 14.76
N LEU A 202 11.33 -10.90 13.82
CA LEU A 202 12.53 -10.06 13.85
C LEU A 202 12.17 -8.56 13.85
N LYS A 203 11.24 -8.13 12.98
CA LYS A 203 10.78 -6.73 12.94
C LYS A 203 10.16 -6.31 14.27
N LEU A 204 9.27 -7.13 14.83
CA LEU A 204 8.60 -6.84 16.09
C LEU A 204 9.60 -6.72 17.24
N VAL A 205 10.58 -7.62 17.31
CA VAL A 205 11.65 -7.55 18.31
C VAL A 205 12.42 -6.23 18.19
N VAL A 206 12.77 -5.81 16.98
CA VAL A 206 13.49 -4.54 16.75
C VAL A 206 12.64 -3.33 17.15
N VAL A 207 11.35 -3.32 16.79
CA VAL A 207 10.42 -2.24 17.18
C VAL A 207 10.26 -2.18 18.71
N LEU A 208 10.09 -3.34 19.36
CA LEU A 208 9.99 -3.41 20.82
C LEU A 208 11.31 -3.00 21.51
N LEU A 209 12.46 -3.31 20.93
CA LEU A 209 13.76 -2.84 21.40
C LEU A 209 13.85 -1.31 21.33
N VAL A 210 13.41 -0.71 20.22
CA VAL A 210 13.35 0.76 20.07
C VAL A 210 12.47 1.38 21.15
N ILE A 211 11.28 0.83 21.38
CA ILE A 211 10.35 1.34 22.40
C ILE A 211 10.95 1.17 23.79
N GLY A 212 11.39 -0.04 24.15
CA GLY A 212 11.88 -0.37 25.48
C GLY A 212 13.14 0.41 25.84
N LEU A 213 14.19 0.30 25.00
CA LEU A 213 15.46 0.98 25.27
C LEU A 213 15.34 2.50 25.10
N GLY A 214 14.59 2.96 24.09
CA GLY A 214 14.41 4.39 23.84
C GLY A 214 13.61 5.10 24.94
N SER A 215 12.68 4.40 25.60
CA SER A 215 11.88 4.98 26.70
C SER A 215 12.74 5.51 27.85
N ALA A 216 13.89 4.88 28.13
CA ALA A 216 14.82 5.31 29.17
C ALA A 216 15.55 6.63 28.84
N TYR A 217 15.52 7.08 27.59
CA TYR A 217 16.19 8.30 27.12
C TYR A 217 15.20 9.43 26.77
N ILE A 218 13.91 9.26 27.08
CA ILE A 218 12.90 10.30 26.87
C ILE A 218 13.18 11.49 27.80
N ARG A 219 13.21 12.67 27.19
CA ARG A 219 13.29 13.96 27.88
C ARG A 219 11.99 14.73 27.59
N PRO A 220 11.07 14.87 28.56
CA PRO A 220 9.78 15.53 28.36
C PRO A 220 9.89 16.97 27.84
N GLU A 221 11.04 17.60 27.99
CA GLU A 221 11.35 18.93 27.44
C GLU A 221 11.27 18.94 25.91
N ASN A 222 11.62 17.83 25.26
CA ASN A 222 11.57 17.71 23.79
C ASN A 222 10.14 17.72 23.24
N TRP A 223 9.12 17.50 24.10
CA TRP A 223 7.71 17.63 23.73
C TRP A 223 7.17 19.05 23.87
N ARG A 224 8.02 20.05 24.18
CA ARG A 224 7.62 21.46 24.28
C ARG A 224 8.29 22.28 23.17
N PRO A 225 7.52 23.00 22.33
CA PRO A 225 6.05 22.96 22.21
C PRO A 225 5.56 21.64 21.59
N PHE A 226 4.39 21.14 22.04
CA PHE A 226 3.86 19.86 21.55
C PHE A 226 3.31 19.96 20.12
N LEU A 227 2.67 21.08 19.80
CA LEU A 227 2.10 21.37 18.48
C LEU A 227 2.77 22.59 17.85
N PRO A 228 4.08 22.51 17.48
CA PRO A 228 4.78 23.65 16.88
C PRO A 228 4.12 24.15 15.59
N TYR A 229 3.48 23.25 14.85
CA TYR A 229 2.79 23.52 13.59
C TYR A 229 1.26 23.53 13.72
N GLY A 230 0.73 23.53 14.95
CA GLY A 230 -0.70 23.47 15.24
C GLY A 230 -1.42 22.23 14.69
N TRP A 231 -2.75 22.27 14.67
CA TRP A 231 -3.59 21.18 14.13
C TRP A 231 -3.41 20.99 12.61
N GLY A 232 -3.06 22.04 11.87
CA GLY A 232 -2.72 21.93 10.46
C GLY A 232 -1.49 21.04 10.22
N GLY A 233 -0.47 21.14 11.09
CA GLY A 233 0.68 20.24 11.08
C GLY A 233 0.34 18.80 11.43
N VAL A 234 -0.59 18.57 12.35
CA VAL A 234 -1.09 17.22 12.68
C VAL A 234 -1.79 16.59 11.48
N LEU A 235 -2.62 17.34 10.75
CA LEU A 235 -3.27 16.83 9.54
C LEU A 235 -2.25 16.50 8.44
N LYS A 236 -1.31 17.41 8.17
CA LYS A 236 -0.23 17.18 7.19
C LYS A 236 0.64 15.98 7.59
N GLY A 237 0.97 15.86 8.87
CA GLY A 237 1.67 14.72 9.46
C GLY A 237 0.90 13.43 9.27
N ALA A 238 -0.40 13.41 9.59
CA ALA A 238 -1.27 12.24 9.46
C ALA A 238 -1.34 11.77 8.00
N SER A 239 -1.51 12.71 7.08
CA SER A 239 -1.57 12.46 5.65
C SER A 239 -0.27 11.89 5.10
N TYR A 240 0.86 12.22 5.73
CA TYR A 240 2.19 11.73 5.35
C TYR A 240 2.50 10.36 5.96
N VAL A 241 2.29 10.18 7.28
CA VAL A 241 2.51 8.90 7.97
C VAL A 241 1.44 7.87 7.70
N PHE A 242 0.35 8.23 7.02
CA PHE A 242 -0.62 7.29 6.46
C PHE A 242 0.08 6.17 5.68
N PHE A 243 1.17 6.48 4.98
CA PHE A 243 2.00 5.50 4.29
C PHE A 243 2.36 4.29 5.17
N ALA A 244 2.62 4.52 6.47
CA ALA A 244 3.00 3.45 7.40
C ALA A 244 1.87 2.44 7.62
N TYR A 245 0.61 2.80 7.37
CA TYR A 245 -0.54 1.91 7.53
C TYR A 245 -0.88 1.09 6.29
N ILE A 246 -0.27 1.39 5.14
CA ILE A 246 -0.50 0.68 3.90
C ILE A 246 -0.02 -0.77 4.05
N GLY A 247 -0.86 -1.72 3.62
CA GLY A 247 -0.51 -3.15 3.63
C GLY A 247 -1.46 -4.05 4.42
N PHE A 248 -2.36 -3.52 5.26
CA PHE A 248 -3.37 -4.39 5.90
C PHE A 248 -4.30 -5.05 4.86
N ASP A 249 -4.54 -4.40 3.73
CA ASP A 249 -5.34 -4.90 2.61
C ASP A 249 -4.63 -6.05 1.88
N SER A 250 -3.30 -6.17 1.99
CA SER A 250 -2.55 -7.31 1.46
C SER A 250 -2.99 -8.63 2.09
N VAL A 251 -3.47 -8.63 3.33
CA VAL A 251 -4.03 -9.83 4.00
C VAL A 251 -5.21 -10.39 3.21
N SER A 252 -5.99 -9.53 2.55
CA SER A 252 -7.10 -9.95 1.70
C SER A 252 -6.65 -10.72 0.45
N THR A 253 -5.43 -10.46 -0.05
CA THR A 253 -4.86 -11.19 -1.18
C THR A 253 -4.52 -12.64 -0.83
N HIS A 254 -4.37 -12.95 0.47
CA HIS A 254 -4.15 -14.30 0.99
C HIS A 254 -5.43 -15.00 1.44
N ALA A 255 -6.61 -14.45 1.11
CA ALA A 255 -7.89 -15.06 1.47
C ALA A 255 -8.04 -16.49 0.92
N GLU A 256 -7.45 -16.80 -0.23
CA GLU A 256 -7.49 -18.14 -0.84
C GLU A 256 -6.68 -19.20 -0.06
N GLU A 257 -5.65 -18.76 0.66
CA GLU A 257 -4.75 -19.60 1.47
C GLU A 257 -5.23 -19.73 2.93
N ALA A 258 -6.26 -18.99 3.32
CA ALA A 258 -6.83 -19.03 4.67
C ALA A 258 -7.66 -20.31 4.91
N ARG A 259 -7.55 -20.88 6.12
CA ARG A 259 -8.31 -22.06 6.54
C ARG A 259 -9.81 -21.77 6.59
N ASN A 260 -10.18 -20.68 7.25
CA ASN A 260 -11.55 -20.15 7.29
C ASN A 260 -11.54 -18.67 6.86
N PRO A 261 -11.52 -18.37 5.55
CA PRO A 261 -11.37 -17.01 5.03
C PRO A 261 -12.41 -16.03 5.60
N GLN A 262 -13.64 -16.51 5.80
CA GLN A 262 -14.77 -15.73 6.29
C GLN A 262 -14.55 -15.13 7.69
N ARG A 263 -13.72 -15.78 8.52
CA ARG A 263 -13.42 -15.36 9.89
C ARG A 263 -11.98 -14.91 10.06
N ASP A 264 -11.05 -15.68 9.50
CA ASP A 264 -9.62 -15.51 9.75
C ASP A 264 -9.06 -14.25 9.07
N VAL A 265 -9.55 -13.91 7.87
CA VAL A 265 -9.11 -12.72 7.13
C VAL A 265 -9.55 -11.42 7.81
N PRO A 266 -10.83 -11.24 8.21
CA PRO A 266 -11.23 -10.09 9.03
C PRO A 266 -10.39 -9.92 10.30
N ILE A 267 -10.12 -11.01 11.02
CA ILE A 267 -9.27 -10.98 12.23
C ILE A 267 -7.86 -10.53 11.86
N GLY A 268 -7.26 -11.08 10.80
CA GLY A 268 -5.94 -10.71 10.35
C GLY A 268 -5.81 -9.23 10.00
N ILE A 269 -6.79 -8.68 9.27
CA ILE A 269 -6.83 -7.25 8.88
C ILE A 269 -6.90 -6.36 10.14
N ILE A 270 -7.87 -6.59 11.02
CA ILE A 270 -8.13 -5.71 12.17
C ILE A 270 -7.01 -5.84 13.21
N ALA A 271 -6.58 -7.06 13.52
CA ALA A 271 -5.57 -7.29 14.55
C ALA A 271 -4.20 -6.75 14.14
N SER A 272 -3.81 -6.93 12.87
CA SER A 272 -2.53 -6.38 12.37
C SER A 272 -2.52 -4.86 12.41
N LEU A 273 -3.59 -4.22 11.96
CA LEU A 273 -3.74 -2.77 11.99
C LEU A 273 -3.72 -2.21 13.42
N ALA A 274 -4.49 -2.80 14.33
CA ALA A 274 -4.55 -2.35 15.73
C ALA A 274 -3.19 -2.46 16.41
N LEU A 275 -2.49 -3.60 16.25
CA LEU A 275 -1.15 -3.81 16.79
C LEU A 275 -0.16 -2.77 16.23
N CYS A 276 -0.12 -2.58 14.92
CA CYS A 276 0.79 -1.62 14.29
C CYS A 276 0.49 -0.18 14.74
N THR A 277 -0.79 0.18 14.90
CA THR A 277 -1.21 1.50 15.39
C THR A 277 -0.61 1.81 16.76
N VAL A 278 -0.71 0.87 17.70
CA VAL A 278 -0.14 1.03 19.06
C VAL A 278 1.38 1.18 18.97
N LEU A 279 2.05 0.31 18.22
CA LEU A 279 3.50 0.36 18.06
C LEU A 279 3.96 1.69 17.44
N TYR A 280 3.23 2.23 16.48
CA TYR A 280 3.58 3.48 15.81
C TYR A 280 3.46 4.69 16.70
N ILE A 281 2.38 4.77 17.48
CA ILE A 281 2.17 5.82 18.49
C ILE A 281 3.33 5.79 19.51
N LEU A 282 3.71 4.59 19.98
CA LEU A 282 4.80 4.42 20.95
C LEU A 282 6.16 4.81 20.36
N VAL A 283 6.48 4.37 19.13
CA VAL A 283 7.74 4.73 18.48
C VAL A 283 7.81 6.24 18.20
N ALA A 284 6.72 6.87 17.75
CA ALA A 284 6.67 8.31 17.55
C ALA A 284 6.89 9.09 18.85
N ALA A 285 6.27 8.65 19.95
CA ALA A 285 6.45 9.23 21.27
C ALA A 285 7.90 9.10 21.75
N VAL A 286 8.49 7.91 21.63
CA VAL A 286 9.89 7.65 22.00
C VAL A 286 10.85 8.49 21.15
N LEU A 287 10.69 8.50 19.83
CA LEU A 287 11.58 9.23 18.92
C LEU A 287 11.58 10.74 19.21
N THR A 288 10.39 11.34 19.28
CA THR A 288 10.23 12.78 19.58
C THR A 288 10.58 13.13 21.02
N GLY A 289 10.51 12.16 21.94
CA GLY A 289 10.96 12.31 23.32
C GLY A 289 12.48 12.22 23.48
N MET A 290 13.15 11.42 22.66
CA MET A 290 14.62 11.23 22.72
C MET A 290 15.39 12.40 22.10
N VAL A 291 14.88 12.96 21.00
CA VAL A 291 15.55 13.97 20.17
C VAL A 291 14.57 15.11 19.88
N PRO A 292 14.97 16.39 20.07
CA PRO A 292 14.16 17.53 19.65
C PRO A 292 13.75 17.42 18.18
N TYR A 293 12.51 17.76 17.84
CA TYR A 293 11.99 17.49 16.48
C TYR A 293 12.80 18.15 15.36
N THR A 294 13.43 19.30 15.61
CA THR A 294 14.30 20.03 14.68
C THR A 294 15.67 19.38 14.45
N ALA A 295 16.03 18.36 15.24
CA ALA A 295 17.29 17.64 15.15
C ALA A 295 17.10 16.15 14.78
N ILE A 296 15.86 15.73 14.51
CA ILE A 296 15.58 14.36 14.06
C ILE A 296 16.09 14.21 12.62
N SER A 297 16.93 13.20 12.40
CA SER A 297 17.40 12.85 11.06
C SER A 297 16.24 12.43 10.16
N ILE A 298 16.26 12.89 8.91
CA ILE A 298 15.24 12.55 7.91
C ILE A 298 15.47 11.21 7.22
N ASP A 299 16.71 10.69 7.23
CA ASP A 299 17.08 9.51 6.44
C ASP A 299 16.91 8.20 7.21
N ALA A 300 17.46 8.12 8.42
CA ALA A 300 17.40 6.95 9.30
C ALA A 300 17.14 7.38 10.75
N PRO A 301 15.99 8.02 11.04
CA PRO A 301 15.70 8.71 12.29
C PRO A 301 15.92 7.84 13.53
N VAL A 302 15.43 6.60 13.49
CA VAL A 302 15.52 5.71 14.65
C VAL A 302 16.96 5.29 14.91
N ALA A 303 17.73 4.93 13.87
CA ALA A 303 19.14 4.59 14.06
C ALA A 303 19.95 5.81 14.54
N ALA A 304 19.72 6.98 13.92
CA ALA A 304 20.38 8.23 14.28
C ALA A 304 20.09 8.64 15.74
N ALA A 305 18.85 8.52 16.21
CA ALA A 305 18.47 8.85 17.59
C ALA A 305 19.22 8.01 18.63
N PHE A 306 19.51 6.74 18.36
CA PHE A 306 20.32 5.89 19.24
C PHE A 306 21.83 6.15 19.07
N ALA A 307 22.27 6.53 17.87
CA ALA A 307 23.65 6.88 17.59
C ALA A 307 24.08 8.14 18.38
N THR A 308 23.22 9.17 18.47
CA THR A 308 23.51 10.38 19.28
C THR A 308 23.65 10.09 20.78
N ARG A 309 23.18 8.93 21.25
CA ARG A 309 23.33 8.45 22.63
C ARG A 309 24.51 7.48 22.82
N GLY A 310 25.28 7.20 21.78
CA GLY A 310 26.44 6.30 21.84
C GLY A 310 26.07 4.81 21.91
N LEU A 311 24.80 4.44 21.67
CA LEU A 311 24.31 3.05 21.80
C LEU A 311 24.62 2.21 20.56
N ARG A 312 25.91 1.95 20.29
CA ARG A 312 26.39 1.27 19.06
C ARG A 312 25.71 -0.09 18.81
N ILE A 313 25.52 -0.89 19.86
CA ILE A 313 24.88 -2.22 19.76
C ILE A 313 23.41 -2.07 19.36
N ALA A 314 22.70 -1.09 19.92
CA ALA A 314 21.31 -0.82 19.55
C ALA A 314 21.22 -0.37 18.09
N VAL A 315 22.09 0.54 17.66
CA VAL A 315 22.17 1.01 16.26
C VAL A 315 22.38 -0.15 15.30
N PHE A 316 23.24 -1.12 15.65
CA PHE A 316 23.47 -2.33 14.85
C PHE A 316 22.20 -3.15 14.67
N PHE A 317 21.53 -3.54 15.76
CA PHE A 317 20.32 -4.36 15.69
C PHE A 317 19.16 -3.61 15.03
N ILE A 318 19.01 -2.31 15.29
CA ILE A 318 17.98 -1.47 14.65
C ILE A 318 18.22 -1.38 13.15
N SER A 319 19.46 -1.12 12.72
CA SER A 319 19.78 -0.96 11.30
C SER A 319 19.64 -2.28 10.54
N LEU A 320 20.17 -3.38 11.09
CA LEU A 320 20.01 -4.72 10.52
C LEU A 320 18.55 -5.13 10.44
N GLY A 321 17.80 -4.93 11.53
CA GLY A 321 16.37 -5.23 11.61
C GLY A 321 15.54 -4.41 10.63
N ALA A 322 15.87 -3.14 10.43
CA ALA A 322 15.23 -2.28 9.44
C ALA A 322 15.57 -2.72 8.00
N VAL A 323 16.84 -3.03 7.69
CA VAL A 323 17.22 -3.54 6.35
C VAL A 323 16.45 -4.82 6.02
N VAL A 324 16.50 -5.83 6.90
CA VAL A 324 15.76 -7.09 6.68
C VAL A 324 14.26 -6.81 6.63
N GLY A 325 13.77 -5.94 7.51
CA GLY A 325 12.36 -5.67 7.64
C GLY A 325 11.76 -4.97 6.42
N ILE A 326 12.42 -3.91 5.96
CA ILE A 326 12.02 -3.13 4.78
C ILE A 326 12.15 -3.98 3.51
N THR A 327 13.15 -4.87 3.43
CA THR A 327 13.29 -5.83 2.31
C THR A 327 12.04 -6.71 2.16
N SER A 328 11.49 -7.21 3.28
CA SER A 328 10.29 -8.05 3.22
C SER A 328 9.05 -7.28 2.74
N VAL A 329 8.94 -5.98 3.05
CA VAL A 329 7.85 -5.13 2.53
C VAL A 329 8.01 -4.92 1.02
N LEU A 330 9.24 -4.68 0.56
CA LEU A 330 9.52 -4.48 -0.86
C LEU A 330 9.13 -5.70 -1.70
N LEU A 331 9.41 -6.90 -1.18
CA LEU A 331 9.00 -8.17 -1.79
C LEU A 331 7.46 -8.26 -1.92
N VAL A 332 6.73 -7.94 -0.84
CA VAL A 332 5.26 -7.96 -0.84
C VAL A 332 4.68 -6.97 -1.84
N LEU A 333 5.18 -5.73 -1.90
CA LEU A 333 4.66 -4.71 -2.81
C LEU A 333 4.88 -5.07 -4.29
N LEU A 334 6.09 -5.50 -4.67
CA LEU A 334 6.42 -5.90 -6.03
C LEU A 334 5.63 -7.15 -6.46
N LEU A 335 5.42 -8.09 -5.54
CA LEU A 335 4.58 -9.27 -5.78
C LEU A 335 3.11 -8.90 -6.00
N SER A 336 2.56 -8.04 -5.14
CA SER A 336 1.18 -7.56 -5.24
C SER A 336 0.94 -6.83 -6.55
N GLN A 337 1.87 -5.99 -6.99
CA GLN A 337 1.78 -5.29 -8.26
C GLN A 337 1.67 -6.26 -9.45
N ALA A 338 2.53 -7.28 -9.50
CA ALA A 338 2.51 -8.26 -10.58
C ALA A 338 1.20 -9.07 -10.60
N ARG A 339 0.60 -9.34 -9.43
CA ARG A 339 -0.69 -10.02 -9.30
C ARG A 339 -1.86 -9.16 -9.77
N VAL A 340 -1.88 -7.86 -9.44
CA VAL A 340 -2.92 -6.94 -9.92
C VAL A 340 -2.87 -6.83 -11.44
N LEU A 341 -1.67 -6.66 -12.04
CA LEU A 341 -1.52 -6.65 -13.49
C LEU A 341 -2.00 -7.96 -14.13
N LEU A 342 -1.70 -9.11 -13.53
CA LEU A 342 -2.18 -10.39 -14.02
C LEU A 342 -3.72 -10.49 -13.97
N ALA A 343 -4.36 -9.99 -12.90
CA ALA A 343 -5.81 -9.97 -12.77
C ALA A 343 -6.46 -9.06 -13.84
N MET A 344 -5.95 -7.84 -14.01
CA MET A 344 -6.42 -6.91 -15.04
C MET A 344 -6.22 -7.46 -16.46
N ALA A 345 -5.12 -8.19 -16.70
CA ALA A 345 -4.88 -8.86 -17.98
C ALA A 345 -5.89 -10.00 -18.22
N ARG A 346 -6.17 -10.82 -17.20
CA ARG A 346 -7.20 -11.87 -17.26
C ARG A 346 -8.56 -11.29 -17.61
N ASP A 347 -8.93 -10.16 -17.01
CA ASP A 347 -10.19 -9.46 -17.33
C ASP A 347 -10.18 -8.74 -18.69
N GLY A 348 -9.05 -8.73 -19.42
CA GLY A 348 -8.93 -8.18 -20.77
C GLY A 348 -8.77 -6.66 -20.82
N LEU A 349 -8.62 -6.00 -19.66
CA LEU A 349 -8.48 -4.55 -19.55
C LEU A 349 -7.11 -4.04 -20.00
N ILE A 350 -6.08 -4.90 -19.96
CA ILE A 350 -4.73 -4.65 -20.48
C ILE A 350 -4.25 -5.80 -21.39
N PRO A 351 -3.17 -5.63 -22.18
CA PRO A 351 -2.69 -6.66 -23.12
C PRO A 351 -2.37 -8.01 -22.47
N ARG A 352 -3.20 -9.02 -22.76
CA ARG A 352 -3.09 -10.40 -22.26
C ARG A 352 -1.78 -11.08 -22.62
N GLU A 353 -1.31 -10.89 -23.84
CA GLU A 353 -0.10 -11.54 -24.37
C GLU A 353 1.17 -11.15 -23.61
N PHE A 354 1.18 -9.96 -23.02
CA PHE A 354 2.32 -9.45 -22.26
C PHE A 354 2.11 -9.62 -20.76
N PHE A 355 1.06 -9.03 -20.20
CA PHE A 355 0.81 -9.01 -18.76
C PHE A 355 0.20 -10.31 -18.22
N GLY A 356 -0.39 -11.13 -19.08
CA GLY A 356 -0.85 -12.48 -18.75
C GLY A 356 0.20 -13.58 -18.92
N ALA A 357 1.40 -13.24 -19.41
CA ALA A 357 2.44 -14.23 -19.71
C ALA A 357 3.10 -14.80 -18.45
N VAL A 358 2.92 -16.10 -18.23
CA VAL A 358 3.50 -16.84 -17.11
C VAL A 358 4.73 -17.63 -17.57
N HIS A 359 5.79 -17.62 -16.78
CA HIS A 359 7.05 -18.30 -17.11
C HIS A 359 6.86 -19.83 -17.14
N PRO A 360 7.32 -20.56 -18.19
CA PRO A 360 7.09 -22.00 -18.33
C PRO A 360 7.61 -22.84 -17.15
N ARG A 361 8.82 -22.55 -16.67
CA ARG A 361 9.47 -23.26 -15.54
C ARG A 361 9.02 -22.78 -14.16
N PHE A 362 9.09 -21.48 -13.89
CA PHE A 362 8.86 -20.91 -12.55
C PHE A 362 7.39 -20.61 -12.25
N ARG A 363 6.51 -20.61 -13.25
CA ARG A 363 5.08 -20.28 -13.12
C ARG A 363 4.82 -18.89 -12.53
N THR A 364 5.71 -17.94 -12.79
CA THR A 364 5.65 -16.53 -12.33
C THR A 364 5.34 -15.57 -13.49
N PRO A 365 4.69 -14.41 -13.25
CA PRO A 365 4.41 -13.39 -14.27
C PRO A 365 5.67 -12.58 -14.65
N HIS A 366 6.70 -13.27 -15.16
CA HIS A 366 8.05 -12.73 -15.37
C HIS A 366 8.11 -11.44 -16.20
N LYS A 367 7.34 -11.31 -17.29
CA LYS A 367 7.39 -10.10 -18.13
C LYS A 367 6.89 -8.87 -17.38
N ALA A 368 5.78 -9.01 -16.65
CA ALA A 368 5.24 -7.95 -15.83
C ALA A 368 6.23 -7.58 -14.71
N THR A 369 6.79 -8.56 -14.00
CA THR A 369 7.76 -8.35 -12.92
C THR A 369 9.04 -7.66 -13.40
N ILE A 370 9.58 -8.04 -14.56
CA ILE A 370 10.79 -7.40 -15.10
C ILE A 370 10.49 -5.94 -15.49
N LEU A 371 9.39 -5.69 -16.19
CA LEU A 371 9.01 -4.34 -16.61
C LEU A 371 8.79 -3.43 -15.40
N THR A 372 7.99 -3.88 -14.43
CA THR A 372 7.73 -3.08 -13.23
C THR A 372 8.99 -2.94 -12.37
N GLY A 373 9.80 -4.00 -12.23
CA GLY A 373 11.06 -3.95 -11.50
C GLY A 373 12.04 -2.91 -12.05
N VAL A 374 12.21 -2.84 -13.37
CA VAL A 374 13.04 -1.82 -14.03
C VAL A 374 12.47 -0.42 -13.85
N LEU A 375 11.16 -0.25 -14.00
CA LEU A 375 10.50 1.05 -13.81
C LEU A 375 10.65 1.54 -12.37
N VAL A 376 10.37 0.68 -11.39
CA VAL A 376 10.51 0.99 -9.96
C VAL A 376 11.95 1.27 -9.59
N ALA A 377 12.91 0.50 -10.09
CA ALA A 377 14.34 0.74 -9.84
C ALA A 377 14.77 2.10 -10.39
N THR A 378 14.27 2.48 -11.56
CA THR A 378 14.55 3.79 -12.18
C THR A 378 13.93 4.92 -11.36
N VAL A 379 12.68 4.77 -10.93
CA VAL A 379 12.00 5.78 -10.10
C VAL A 379 12.70 5.94 -8.75
N ALA A 380 13.06 4.83 -8.10
CA ALA A 380 13.82 4.82 -6.84
C ALA A 380 15.27 5.33 -6.98
N ALA A 381 15.84 5.30 -8.18
CA ALA A 381 17.17 5.84 -8.44
C ALA A 381 17.17 7.37 -8.59
N LEU A 382 16.08 7.92 -9.14
CA LEU A 382 16.05 9.29 -9.68
C LEU A 382 15.20 10.27 -8.87
N PHE A 383 14.12 9.83 -8.22
CA PHE A 383 13.14 10.73 -7.59
C PHE A 383 13.23 10.74 -6.06
N PRO A 384 13.07 11.88 -5.39
CA PRO A 384 13.26 11.99 -3.96
C PRO A 384 12.13 11.31 -3.17
N LEU A 385 12.50 10.72 -2.02
CA LEU A 385 11.59 9.98 -1.12
C LEU A 385 10.30 10.75 -0.79
N ARG A 386 10.41 12.07 -0.58
CA ARG A 386 9.28 12.93 -0.17
C ARG A 386 8.14 12.93 -1.18
N ILE A 387 8.46 13.07 -2.46
CA ILE A 387 7.47 13.09 -3.54
C ILE A 387 6.85 11.71 -3.71
N LEU A 388 7.68 10.67 -3.63
CA LEU A 388 7.21 9.29 -3.76
C LEU A 388 6.21 8.94 -2.64
N ALA A 389 6.49 9.32 -1.40
CA ALA A 389 5.58 9.08 -0.29
C ALA A 389 4.23 9.82 -0.43
N GLU A 390 4.25 11.10 -0.82
CA GLU A 390 3.03 11.88 -1.02
C GLU A 390 2.16 11.35 -2.19
N LEU A 391 2.81 10.90 -3.27
CA LEU A 391 2.15 10.29 -4.44
C LEU A 391 1.44 8.98 -4.11
N VAL A 392 2.04 8.14 -3.26
CA VAL A 392 1.40 6.89 -2.84
C VAL A 392 0.16 7.18 -2.01
N ASN A 393 0.28 8.08 -1.02
CA ASN A 393 -0.79 8.32 -0.07
C ASN A 393 -2.07 8.84 -0.73
N ILE A 394 -1.96 9.69 -1.75
CA ILE A 394 -3.17 10.23 -2.41
C ILE A 394 -3.97 9.13 -3.15
N GLY A 395 -3.29 8.19 -3.80
CA GLY A 395 -3.93 7.06 -4.49
C GLY A 395 -4.61 6.11 -3.50
N THR A 396 -3.86 5.63 -2.50
CA THR A 396 -4.41 4.70 -1.51
C THR A 396 -5.58 5.29 -0.72
N LEU A 397 -5.50 6.57 -0.33
CA LEU A 397 -6.61 7.26 0.36
C LEU A 397 -7.85 7.31 -0.53
N MET A 398 -7.70 7.59 -1.82
CA MET A 398 -8.80 7.54 -2.78
C MET A 398 -9.38 6.12 -2.88
N ALA A 399 -8.56 5.09 -2.97
CA ALA A 399 -9.00 3.70 -2.96
C ALA A 399 -9.83 3.38 -1.69
N PHE A 400 -9.42 3.88 -0.52
CA PHE A 400 -10.15 3.69 0.73
C PHE A 400 -11.50 4.41 0.74
N VAL A 401 -11.57 5.63 0.20
CA VAL A 401 -12.84 6.36 0.00
C VAL A 401 -13.79 5.54 -0.87
N ILE A 402 -13.28 4.97 -1.98
CA ILE A 402 -14.10 4.18 -2.91
C ILE A 402 -14.56 2.87 -2.25
N VAL A 403 -13.71 2.17 -1.49
CA VAL A 403 -14.10 0.93 -0.80
C VAL A 403 -15.16 1.19 0.28
N CYS A 404 -15.04 2.27 1.06
CA CYS A 404 -16.07 2.68 2.00
C CYS A 404 -17.41 2.96 1.28
N ALA A 405 -17.38 3.65 0.14
CA ALA A 405 -18.57 3.88 -0.68
C ALA A 405 -19.15 2.56 -1.23
N ALA A 406 -18.29 1.64 -1.68
CA ALA A 406 -18.67 0.36 -2.24
C ALA A 406 -19.43 -0.51 -1.23
N VAL A 407 -19.04 -0.53 0.06
CA VAL A 407 -19.79 -1.27 1.10
C VAL A 407 -21.22 -0.74 1.21
N MET A 408 -21.40 0.59 1.23
CA MET A 408 -22.73 1.20 1.31
C MET A 408 -23.59 0.85 0.09
N VAL A 409 -23.01 0.87 -1.11
CA VAL A 409 -23.68 0.46 -2.34
C VAL A 409 -24.07 -1.02 -2.29
N MET A 410 -23.13 -1.89 -1.89
CA MET A 410 -23.35 -3.35 -1.77
C MET A 410 -24.47 -3.72 -0.80
N ARG A 411 -24.63 -2.96 0.29
CA ARG A 411 -25.75 -3.17 1.23
C ARG A 411 -27.12 -2.85 0.62
N ARG A 412 -27.18 -1.98 -0.38
CA ARG A 412 -28.43 -1.63 -1.09
C ARG A 412 -28.68 -2.51 -2.30
N THR A 413 -27.64 -2.84 -3.07
CA THR A 413 -27.79 -3.60 -4.31
C THR A 413 -27.99 -5.09 -4.09
N ASN A 414 -27.27 -5.70 -3.13
CA ASN A 414 -27.36 -7.12 -2.83
C ASN A 414 -27.53 -7.39 -1.32
N PRO A 415 -28.69 -7.02 -0.72
CA PRO A 415 -28.90 -7.14 0.72
C PRO A 415 -28.90 -8.60 1.22
N GLN A 416 -29.27 -9.57 0.38
CA GLN A 416 -29.41 -10.98 0.76
C GLN A 416 -28.09 -11.77 0.78
N LEU A 417 -26.99 -11.19 0.29
CA LEU A 417 -25.70 -11.89 0.30
C LEU A 417 -25.27 -12.21 1.75
N PRO A 418 -24.80 -13.44 2.03
CA PRO A 418 -24.23 -13.80 3.33
C PRO A 418 -23.04 -12.91 3.67
N ARG A 419 -23.03 -12.35 4.89
CA ARG A 419 -21.97 -11.49 5.41
C ARG A 419 -21.47 -12.03 6.73
N PRO A 420 -20.45 -12.91 6.73
CA PRO A 420 -19.90 -13.49 7.94
C PRO A 420 -19.30 -12.44 8.88
N PHE A 421 -18.60 -11.45 8.31
CA PHE A 421 -18.24 -10.23 9.01
C PHE A 421 -19.11 -9.08 8.47
N ARG A 422 -19.63 -8.24 9.37
CA ARG A 422 -20.41 -7.05 9.01
C ARG A 422 -19.76 -5.83 9.63
N THR A 423 -19.48 -4.83 8.80
CA THR A 423 -19.08 -3.50 9.23
C THR A 423 -20.13 -2.98 10.23
N PRO A 424 -19.71 -2.58 11.44
CA PRO A 424 -20.63 -2.05 12.44
C PRO A 424 -21.18 -0.68 12.01
N PHE A 425 -22.38 -0.32 12.47
CA PHE A 425 -22.98 1.01 12.30
C PHE A 425 -22.96 1.57 10.86
N VAL A 426 -23.25 0.76 9.84
CA VAL A 426 -23.47 1.28 8.47
C VAL A 426 -24.80 2.06 8.44
N PRO A 427 -24.85 3.31 7.94
CA PRO A 427 -23.84 3.98 7.11
C PRO A 427 -22.80 4.86 7.84
N ALA A 428 -22.91 5.06 9.16
CA ALA A 428 -22.03 5.96 9.91
C ALA A 428 -20.53 5.62 9.78
N VAL A 429 -20.14 4.35 9.96
CA VAL A 429 -18.71 3.94 9.85
C VAL A 429 -18.13 4.20 8.45
N PRO A 430 -18.76 3.75 7.35
CA PRO A 430 -18.28 4.07 6.01
C PRO A 430 -18.25 5.57 5.70
N VAL A 431 -19.26 6.34 6.13
CA VAL A 431 -19.31 7.80 5.91
C VAL A 431 -18.18 8.50 6.65
N LEU A 432 -17.93 8.15 7.91
CA LEU A 432 -16.79 8.66 8.68
C LEU A 432 -15.47 8.24 8.05
N GLY A 433 -15.38 7.00 7.53
CA GLY A 433 -14.21 6.52 6.80
C GLY A 433 -13.94 7.37 5.56
N MET A 434 -14.96 7.64 4.74
CA MET A 434 -14.83 8.53 3.58
C MET A 434 -14.40 9.93 4.00
N ALA A 435 -15.04 10.50 5.02
CA ALA A 435 -14.76 11.85 5.49
C ALA A 435 -13.32 11.99 6.01
N MET A 436 -12.85 11.05 6.82
CA MET A 436 -11.49 11.07 7.39
C MET A 436 -10.42 10.88 6.30
N ASN A 437 -10.59 9.90 5.41
CA ASN A 437 -9.62 9.65 4.33
C ASN A 437 -9.59 10.83 3.35
N PHE A 438 -10.75 11.40 3.00
CA PHE A 438 -10.81 12.60 2.17
C PHE A 438 -10.20 13.83 2.86
N TRP A 439 -10.43 13.99 4.18
CA TRP A 439 -9.80 15.07 4.96
C TRP A 439 -8.27 14.98 4.94
N MET A 440 -7.71 13.76 5.02
CA MET A 440 -6.28 13.53 4.85
C MET A 440 -5.80 13.79 3.41
N MET A 441 -6.61 13.46 2.40
CA MET A 441 -6.27 13.84 1.01
C MET A 441 -6.17 15.36 0.85
N CYS A 442 -7.03 16.14 1.51
CA CYS A 442 -6.93 17.60 1.52
C CYS A 442 -5.66 18.11 2.25
N GLY A 443 -5.07 17.30 3.14
CA GLY A 443 -3.78 17.56 3.77
C GLY A 443 -2.59 17.35 2.83
N LEU A 444 -2.77 16.63 1.72
CA LEU A 444 -1.79 16.47 0.65
C LEU A 444 -1.93 17.68 -0.30
N GLY A 445 -0.85 18.43 -0.48
CA GLY A 445 -0.86 19.69 -1.23
C GLY A 445 -1.43 19.58 -2.65
N TRP A 446 -1.83 20.71 -3.24
CA TRP A 446 -2.55 20.75 -4.53
C TRP A 446 -1.81 20.05 -5.68
N GLU A 447 -0.48 20.03 -5.66
CA GLU A 447 0.32 19.30 -6.63
C GLU A 447 -0.05 17.81 -6.70
N ASN A 448 -0.30 17.17 -5.56
CA ASN A 448 -0.64 15.74 -5.51
C ASN A 448 -2.00 15.47 -6.17
N TRP A 449 -2.96 16.38 -6.02
CA TRP A 449 -4.25 16.32 -6.72
C TRP A 449 -4.07 16.42 -8.23
N THR A 450 -3.23 17.34 -8.71
CA THR A 450 -2.95 17.44 -10.15
C THR A 450 -2.33 16.16 -10.70
N ARG A 451 -1.37 15.56 -9.98
CA ARG A 451 -0.74 14.28 -10.37
C ARG A 451 -1.76 13.15 -10.42
N LEU A 452 -2.64 13.05 -9.43
CA LEU A 452 -3.74 12.07 -9.41
C LEU A 452 -4.68 12.25 -10.61
N PHE A 453 -5.18 13.46 -10.85
CA PHE A 453 -6.10 13.72 -11.96
C PHE A 453 -5.46 13.45 -13.32
N VAL A 454 -4.19 13.81 -13.52
CA VAL A 454 -3.44 13.50 -14.74
C VAL A 454 -3.30 12.00 -14.93
N TRP A 455 -2.92 11.26 -13.88
CA TRP A 455 -2.79 9.80 -13.95
C TRP A 455 -4.12 9.11 -14.27
N LEU A 456 -5.20 9.52 -13.62
CA LEU A 456 -6.55 9.01 -13.89
C LEU A 456 -7.03 9.37 -15.29
N ALA A 457 -6.73 10.57 -15.79
CA ALA A 457 -7.05 10.97 -17.15
C ALA A 457 -6.35 10.06 -18.18
N VAL A 458 -5.06 9.78 -17.99
CA VAL A 458 -4.32 8.81 -18.82
C VAL A 458 -4.97 7.43 -18.76
N GLY A 459 -5.33 6.96 -17.56
CA GLY A 459 -6.04 5.69 -17.38
C GLY A 459 -7.36 5.65 -18.12
N LEU A 460 -8.17 6.72 -18.06
CA LEU A 460 -9.44 6.81 -18.77
C LEU A 460 -9.24 6.78 -20.30
N VAL A 461 -8.22 7.47 -20.83
CA VAL A 461 -7.88 7.42 -22.25
C VAL A 461 -7.54 5.98 -22.67
N ILE A 462 -6.75 5.25 -21.87
CA ILE A 462 -6.41 3.85 -22.13
C ILE A 462 -7.65 2.96 -22.06
N TYR A 463 -8.54 3.19 -21.10
CA TYR A 463 -9.78 2.42 -20.98
C TYR A 463 -10.71 2.60 -22.18
N PHE A 464 -10.95 3.85 -22.59
CA PHE A 464 -11.84 4.12 -23.73
C PHE A 464 -11.24 3.73 -25.08
N SER A 465 -9.91 3.73 -25.21
CA SER A 465 -9.23 3.31 -26.45
C SER A 465 -9.07 1.78 -26.56
N TYR A 466 -8.73 1.11 -25.46
CA TYR A 466 -8.40 -0.33 -25.43
C TYR A 466 -9.38 -1.14 -24.56
N GLY A 467 -9.44 -0.84 -23.26
CA GLY A 467 -10.10 -1.69 -22.24
C GLY A 467 -11.58 -1.98 -22.55
N ARG A 468 -12.34 -0.95 -22.93
CA ARG A 468 -13.77 -1.06 -23.25
C ARG A 468 -14.06 -2.05 -24.39
N LYS A 469 -13.19 -2.18 -25.38
CA LYS A 469 -13.42 -3.04 -26.56
C LYS A 469 -13.05 -4.50 -26.32
N ARG A 470 -12.24 -4.80 -25.30
CA ARG A 470 -11.61 -6.12 -25.09
C ARG A 470 -11.87 -6.74 -23.72
N SER A 471 -12.62 -6.05 -22.85
CA SER A 471 -13.07 -6.58 -21.56
C SER A 471 -13.87 -7.88 -21.74
N THR A 472 -13.64 -8.85 -20.85
CA THR A 472 -14.42 -10.10 -20.78
C THR A 472 -15.91 -9.82 -20.64
N MET A 473 -16.28 -8.85 -19.82
CA MET A 473 -17.67 -8.40 -19.65
C MET A 473 -18.24 -7.81 -20.94
N ALA A 474 -17.42 -7.11 -21.75
CA ALA A 474 -17.86 -6.62 -23.06
C ALA A 474 -18.18 -7.77 -24.01
N LEU A 475 -17.33 -8.80 -24.01
CA LEU A 475 -17.49 -9.99 -24.84
C LEU A 475 -18.67 -10.85 -24.39
N GLU A 476 -18.85 -11.03 -23.07
CA GLU A 476 -20.01 -11.72 -22.49
C GLU A 476 -21.31 -10.96 -22.76
N LEU A 477 -21.33 -9.64 -22.58
CA LEU A 477 -22.50 -8.81 -22.87
C LEU A 477 -22.81 -8.82 -24.38
N ALA A 478 -21.79 -8.78 -25.24
CA ALA A 478 -21.97 -8.91 -26.69
C ALA A 478 -22.51 -10.29 -27.07
N ALA A 479 -22.05 -11.35 -26.40
CA ALA A 479 -22.58 -12.71 -26.59
C ALA A 479 -24.02 -12.85 -26.08
N GLU A 480 -24.37 -12.27 -24.92
CA GLU A 480 -25.74 -12.21 -24.39
C GLU A 480 -26.67 -11.43 -25.33
N LEU A 481 -26.23 -10.28 -25.85
CA LEU A 481 -27.00 -9.47 -26.81
C LEU A 481 -27.17 -10.18 -28.15
N ALA A 482 -26.14 -10.90 -28.62
CA ALA A 482 -26.22 -11.74 -29.81
C ALA A 482 -27.17 -12.93 -29.61
N ALA A 483 -27.17 -13.56 -28.42
CA ALA A 483 -28.04 -14.67 -28.08
C ALA A 483 -29.50 -14.26 -27.85
N THR A 484 -29.74 -13.05 -27.35
CA THR A 484 -31.10 -12.52 -27.08
C THR A 484 -31.70 -11.71 -28.24
N GLY A 485 -30.95 -11.50 -29.33
CA GLY A 485 -31.41 -10.77 -30.52
C GLY A 485 -31.65 -9.27 -30.30
N ALA A 486 -31.24 -8.72 -29.15
CA ALA A 486 -31.36 -7.30 -28.85
C ALA A 486 -30.12 -6.57 -29.40
N SER A 487 -30.27 -5.87 -30.52
CA SER A 487 -29.20 -4.99 -30.99
C SER A 487 -28.98 -3.85 -29.99
N ALA A 488 -27.72 -3.42 -29.83
CA ALA A 488 -27.36 -2.26 -29.00
C ALA A 488 -27.87 -0.91 -29.56
N ALA A 489 -28.64 -0.92 -30.65
CA ALA A 489 -29.21 0.26 -31.27
C ALA A 489 -30.62 -0.06 -31.81
N GLY A 490 -31.65 0.15 -30.98
CA GLY A 490 -33.03 0.15 -31.48
C GLY A 490 -34.11 -0.20 -30.48
N ARG A 491 -34.35 0.65 -29.48
CA ARG A 491 -35.69 0.98 -28.92
C ARG A 491 -35.67 2.38 -28.31
N LEU A 492 -35.33 3.38 -29.12
CA LEU A 492 -35.77 4.76 -28.91
C LEU A 492 -36.82 5.02 -29.97
N GLY A 493 -38.08 4.69 -29.66
CA GLY A 493 -39.20 4.88 -30.58
C GLY A 493 -40.40 4.01 -30.20
N SER A 494 -41.54 4.69 -30.02
CA SER A 494 -42.91 4.18 -29.82
C SER A 494 -43.24 3.43 -28.52
N ALA A 495 -43.66 4.18 -27.50
CA ALA A 495 -45.04 4.23 -26.96
C ALA A 495 -45.02 4.89 -25.58
#